data_AF-A0A351L2B9-F1
#
_entry.id   AF-A0A351L2B9-F1
#
_cell.length_a   1.000
_cell.length_b   1.000
_cell.length_c   1.000
_cell.angle_alpha   90.00
_cell.angle_beta   90.00
_cell.angle_gamma   90.00
#
_symmetry.space_group_name_H-M   'P 1'
#
loop_
_entity.id
_entity.type
_entity.pdbx_description
1 polymer ?
#
loop_
_entity_poly.entity_id
_entity_poly.type
_entity_poly.pdbx_seq_one_letter_code
_entity_poly.pdbx_strand_id
1 'polypeptide(L)'
;MIHLRAICPKNVKKSSNYFPFNLGLVKKINEINLHQPVTFFVGENGSGKSTLLEAIAAGVGSITVGGEDIQTDKSLDHARRLSNQLKFVWNQRTTRGFFLRAEDFFNFARRLNNMTKELEEQASEYEEKFSGYGLQLAKAAVLGQKAALVSKYGENLDANSHG
;
A
#
# COMPACT_ATOMS: atom_id res chain seq x y z
N MET A 1 -15.82 -18.15 -3.95
CA MET A 1 -16.44 -17.56 -5.15
C MET A 1 -15.47 -16.54 -5.72
N ILE A 2 -15.27 -16.49 -7.04
CA ILE A 2 -14.43 -15.46 -7.68
C ILE A 2 -15.28 -14.22 -7.97
N HIS A 3 -14.89 -13.06 -7.45
CA HIS A 3 -15.59 -11.78 -7.68
C HIS A 3 -15.22 -11.14 -9.02
N LEU A 4 -13.95 -10.74 -9.16
CA LEU A 4 -13.39 -10.24 -10.42
C LEU A 4 -12.99 -11.42 -11.29
N ARG A 5 -13.67 -11.59 -12.43
CA ARG A 5 -13.51 -12.75 -13.33
C ARG A 5 -12.44 -12.53 -14.37
N ALA A 6 -12.42 -11.35 -14.98
CA ALA A 6 -11.48 -11.05 -16.06
C ALA A 6 -11.12 -9.57 -16.15
N ILE A 7 -9.97 -9.29 -16.72
CA ILE A 7 -9.48 -7.96 -17.06
C ILE A 7 -9.20 -7.92 -18.56
N CYS A 8 -9.79 -6.97 -19.26
CA CYS A 8 -9.67 -6.82 -20.72
C CYS A 8 -9.28 -5.37 -21.06
N PRO A 9 -8.56 -5.11 -22.15
CA PRO A 9 -8.40 -3.75 -22.64
C PRO A 9 -9.74 -3.24 -23.15
N LYS A 10 -10.03 -1.95 -22.92
CA LYS A 10 -11.04 -1.24 -23.70
C LYS A 10 -10.50 -1.11 -25.13
N ASN A 11 -11.38 -1.21 -26.13
CA ASN A 11 -11.04 -1.36 -27.55
C ASN A 11 -10.37 -0.11 -28.20
N VAL A 12 -9.59 0.67 -27.45
CA VAL A 12 -8.98 1.92 -27.86
C VAL A 12 -7.54 1.66 -28.28
N LYS A 13 -7.33 1.36 -29.55
CA LYS A 13 -6.00 1.43 -30.16
C LYS A 13 -5.55 2.88 -30.25
N LYS A 14 -4.83 3.36 -29.24
CA LYS A 14 -3.80 4.39 -29.40
C LYS A 14 -2.50 3.80 -28.87
N SER A 15 -1.69 3.26 -29.78
CA SER A 15 -0.32 2.84 -29.42
C SER A 15 0.42 4.08 -28.95
N SER A 16 0.59 4.17 -27.63
CA SER A 16 1.33 5.26 -27.02
C SER A 16 2.73 4.78 -26.64
N ASN A 17 3.73 5.61 -26.93
CA ASN A 17 5.13 5.35 -26.61
C ASN A 17 5.56 5.89 -25.24
N TYR A 18 4.63 6.36 -24.39
CA TYR A 18 4.93 6.79 -23.03
C TYR A 18 4.44 5.79 -21.98
N PHE A 19 5.03 5.83 -20.78
CA PHE A 19 4.66 4.97 -19.65
C PHE A 19 3.26 5.31 -19.11
N PRO A 20 2.39 4.32 -18.86
CA PRO A 20 2.66 2.87 -18.83
C PRO A 20 2.32 2.11 -20.13
N PHE A 21 1.86 2.80 -21.18
CA PHE A 21 1.41 2.16 -22.42
C PHE A 21 2.54 1.64 -23.31
N ASN A 22 3.77 2.08 -23.07
CA ASN A 22 4.95 1.57 -23.75
C ASN A 22 5.39 0.18 -23.25
N LEU A 23 4.89 -0.28 -22.09
CA LEU A 23 5.23 -1.57 -21.49
C LEU A 23 4.79 -2.75 -22.38
N GLY A 24 5.70 -3.73 -22.54
CA GLY A 24 5.45 -4.91 -23.36
C GLY A 24 4.25 -5.73 -22.89
N LEU A 25 4.05 -5.83 -21.57
CA LEU A 25 2.86 -6.45 -20.97
C LEU A 25 1.59 -5.74 -21.43
N VAL A 26 1.50 -4.42 -21.20
CA VAL A 26 0.31 -3.61 -21.53
C VAL A 26 -0.05 -3.69 -23.01
N LYS A 27 0.94 -3.68 -23.90
CA LYS A 27 0.73 -3.80 -25.36
C LYS A 27 0.16 -5.15 -25.80
N LYS A 28 0.39 -6.22 -25.02
CA LYS A 28 0.04 -7.60 -25.37
C LYS A 28 -1.15 -8.15 -24.56
N ILE A 29 -1.69 -7.40 -23.61
CA ILE A 29 -2.87 -7.81 -22.85
C ILE A 29 -4.05 -7.94 -23.81
N ASN A 30 -4.58 -9.16 -23.95
CA ASN A 30 -5.84 -9.43 -24.64
C ASN A 30 -6.96 -9.67 -23.62
N GLU A 31 -6.80 -10.67 -22.77
CA GLU A 31 -7.69 -10.96 -21.65
C GLU A 31 -6.88 -11.67 -20.57
N ILE A 32 -7.09 -11.27 -19.32
CA ILE A 32 -6.52 -11.93 -18.15
C ILE A 32 -7.69 -12.52 -17.38
N ASN A 33 -7.79 -13.85 -17.36
CA ASN A 33 -8.83 -14.56 -16.62
C ASN A 33 -8.33 -14.93 -15.21
N LEU A 34 -9.13 -14.62 -14.21
CA LEU A 34 -8.88 -14.93 -12.80
C LEU A 34 -9.75 -16.12 -12.42
N HIS A 35 -9.25 -17.34 -12.63
CA HIS A 35 -10.03 -18.56 -12.35
C HIS A 35 -9.90 -19.04 -10.89
N GLN A 36 -8.90 -18.55 -10.16
CA GLN A 36 -8.54 -19.03 -8.82
C GLN A 36 -8.60 -17.89 -7.79
N PRO A 37 -8.95 -18.19 -6.52
CA PRO A 37 -9.00 -17.17 -5.46
C PRO A 37 -7.65 -16.51 -5.20
N VAL A 38 -6.56 -17.23 -5.49
CA VAL A 38 -5.19 -16.74 -5.42
C VAL A 38 -4.58 -16.80 -6.82
N THR A 39 -4.08 -15.67 -7.31
CA THR A 39 -3.45 -15.56 -8.63
C THR A 39 -2.11 -14.85 -8.49
N PHE A 40 -1.06 -15.42 -9.08
CA PHE A 40 0.28 -14.85 -9.09
C PHE A 40 0.61 -14.29 -10.47
N PHE A 41 1.15 -13.08 -10.50
CA PHE A 41 1.77 -12.50 -11.70
C PHE A 41 3.28 -12.69 -11.60
N VAL A 42 3.86 -13.50 -12.49
CA VAL A 42 5.28 -13.84 -12.50
C VAL A 42 5.93 -13.34 -13.79
N GLY A 43 7.20 -12.93 -13.72
CA GLY A 43 7.97 -12.48 -14.87
C GLY A 43 9.15 -11.59 -14.45
N GLU A 44 9.97 -11.19 -15.41
CA GLU A 44 11.20 -10.41 -15.19
C GLU A 44 10.95 -9.05 -14.51
N ASN A 45 11.98 -8.53 -13.83
CA ASN A 45 11.94 -7.19 -13.26
C ASN A 45 11.76 -6.15 -14.37
N GLY A 46 10.88 -5.17 -14.14
CA GLY A 46 10.54 -4.17 -15.16
C GLY A 46 9.51 -4.59 -16.21
N SER A 47 8.97 -5.82 -16.16
CA SER A 47 7.98 -6.28 -17.15
C SER A 47 6.59 -5.64 -17.04
N GLY A 48 6.33 -4.83 -16.00
CA GLY A 48 5.07 -4.11 -15.81
C GLY A 48 4.06 -4.77 -14.86
N LYS A 49 4.47 -5.79 -14.10
CA LYS A 49 3.59 -6.52 -13.16
C LYS A 49 2.98 -5.61 -12.09
N SER A 50 3.81 -4.84 -11.37
CA SER A 50 3.33 -3.90 -10.34
C SER A 50 2.42 -2.84 -10.94
N THR A 51 2.80 -2.29 -12.09
CA THR A 51 1.98 -1.32 -12.84
C THR A 51 0.59 -1.86 -13.19
N LEU A 52 0.50 -3.14 -13.60
CA LEU A 52 -0.78 -3.79 -13.86
C LEU A 52 -1.58 -3.98 -12.57
N LEU A 53 -0.95 -4.44 -11.48
CA LEU A 53 -1.61 -4.62 -10.18
C LEU A 53 -2.16 -3.30 -9.64
N GLU A 54 -1.38 -2.22 -9.71
CA GLU A 54 -1.80 -0.88 -9.34
C GLU A 54 -2.98 -0.41 -10.20
N ALA A 55 -2.93 -0.64 -11.52
CA ALA A 55 -4.03 -0.28 -12.41
C ALA A 55 -5.31 -1.08 -12.10
N ILE A 56 -5.20 -2.35 -11.74
CA ILE A 56 -6.33 -3.16 -11.27
C ILE A 56 -6.89 -2.58 -9.97
N ALA A 57 -6.04 -2.29 -8.98
CA ALA A 57 -6.46 -1.70 -7.72
C ALA A 57 -7.17 -0.35 -7.92
N ALA A 58 -6.62 0.52 -8.78
CA ALA A 58 -7.20 1.81 -9.11
C ALA A 58 -8.57 1.67 -9.78
N GLY A 59 -8.72 0.72 -10.71
CA GLY A 59 -9.95 0.51 -11.48
C GLY A 59 -11.05 -0.23 -10.76
N VAL A 60 -10.69 -1.07 -9.80
CA VAL A 60 -11.62 -1.73 -8.88
C VAL A 60 -12.06 -0.77 -7.76
N GLY A 61 -11.26 0.26 -7.46
CA GLY A 61 -11.50 1.15 -6.32
C GLY A 61 -11.15 0.47 -5.00
N SER A 62 -10.01 -0.21 -4.96
CA SER A 62 -9.53 -0.89 -3.75
C SER A 62 -9.10 0.12 -2.68
N ILE A 63 -9.35 -0.20 -1.41
CA ILE A 63 -8.86 0.57 -0.27
C ILE A 63 -7.35 0.36 -0.14
N THR A 64 -6.54 1.42 -0.19
CA THR A 64 -5.08 1.30 0.04
C THR A 64 -4.78 1.10 1.52
N VAL A 65 -3.87 0.19 1.85
CA VAL A 65 -3.37 -0.05 3.21
C VAL A 65 -1.98 0.53 3.37
N GLY A 66 -1.77 1.32 4.43
CA GLY A 66 -0.44 1.81 4.82
C GLY A 66 0.12 2.96 3.96
N GLY A 67 -0.58 3.36 2.90
CA GLY A 67 -0.18 4.43 1.99
C GLY A 67 -1.30 5.44 1.74
N GLU A 68 -1.04 6.37 0.83
CA GLU A 68 -2.05 7.32 0.34
C GLU A 68 -3.11 6.59 -0.51
N ASP A 69 -4.34 7.12 -0.54
CA ASP A 69 -5.42 6.56 -1.34
C ASP A 69 -5.03 6.53 -2.84
N ILE A 70 -5.34 5.43 -3.52
CA ILE A 70 -4.98 5.25 -4.93
C ILE A 70 -5.60 6.28 -5.87
N GLN A 71 -6.68 6.96 -5.45
CA GLN A 71 -7.31 8.03 -6.21
C GLN A 71 -6.59 9.37 -6.05
N THR A 72 -5.88 9.60 -4.93
CA THR A 72 -5.22 10.89 -4.65
C THR A 72 -3.70 10.83 -4.79
N ASP A 73 -3.09 9.65 -4.62
CA ASP A 73 -1.64 9.46 -4.70
C ASP A 73 -1.13 9.87 -6.09
N LYS A 74 -0.34 10.95 -6.14
CA LYS A 74 0.23 11.48 -7.39
C LYS A 74 1.21 10.50 -8.04
N SER A 75 1.88 9.66 -7.24
CA SER A 75 2.80 8.64 -7.75
C SER A 75 2.08 7.54 -8.53
N LEU A 76 0.78 7.36 -8.33
CA LEU A 76 -0.06 6.35 -8.99
C LEU A 76 -0.88 6.90 -10.16
N ASP A 77 -0.54 8.09 -10.68
CA ASP A 77 -1.22 8.66 -11.84
C ASP A 77 -1.15 7.76 -13.09
N HIS A 78 -0.02 7.08 -13.30
CA HIS A 78 0.11 6.11 -14.39
C HIS A 78 -0.87 4.95 -14.24
N ALA A 79 -1.09 4.46 -13.00
CA ALA A 79 -1.99 3.36 -12.71
C ALA A 79 -3.43 3.74 -13.01
N ARG A 80 -3.85 4.96 -12.63
CA ARG A 80 -5.17 5.51 -12.99
C ARG A 80 -5.34 5.65 -14.50
N ARG A 81 -4.32 6.17 -15.20
CA ARG A 81 -4.34 6.26 -16.68
C ARG A 81 -4.49 4.90 -17.34
N LEU A 82 -3.77 3.89 -16.87
CA LEU A 82 -3.88 2.52 -17.39
C LEU A 82 -5.23 1.90 -17.06
N SER A 83 -5.69 2.03 -15.82
CA SER A 83 -7.00 1.59 -15.34
C SER A 83 -8.15 2.10 -16.23
N ASN A 84 -8.07 3.36 -16.66
CA ASN A 84 -9.06 3.95 -17.55
C ASN A 84 -9.14 3.26 -18.92
N GLN A 85 -8.08 2.56 -19.34
CA GLN A 85 -8.03 1.75 -20.55
C GLN A 85 -8.36 0.26 -20.30
N LEU A 86 -8.67 -0.14 -19.07
CA LEU A 86 -9.05 -1.50 -18.72
C LEU A 86 -10.56 -1.61 -18.44
N LYS A 87 -11.12 -2.76 -18.77
CA LYS A 87 -12.47 -3.20 -18.45
C LYS A 87 -12.37 -4.36 -17.46
N PHE A 88 -13.10 -4.23 -16.36
CA PHE A 88 -13.17 -5.24 -15.30
C PHE A 88 -14.48 -6.03 -15.44
N VAL A 89 -14.38 -7.33 -15.63
CA VAL A 89 -15.52 -8.24 -15.78
C VAL A 89 -15.76 -8.95 -14.46
N TRP A 90 -16.97 -8.84 -13.93
CA TRP A 90 -17.34 -9.31 -12.60
C TRP A 90 -18.33 -10.46 -12.68
N ASN A 91 -18.22 -11.44 -11.78
CA ASN A 91 -19.32 -12.33 -11.44
C ASN A 91 -20.23 -11.65 -10.40
N GLN A 92 -19.63 -11.08 -9.35
CA GLN A 92 -20.33 -10.32 -8.31
C GLN A 92 -19.42 -9.19 -7.86
N ARG A 93 -19.90 -7.94 -7.98
CA ARG A 93 -19.17 -6.77 -7.46
C ARG A 93 -19.13 -6.80 -5.94
N THR A 94 -18.01 -6.37 -5.39
CA THR A 94 -17.79 -6.25 -3.94
C THR A 94 -16.94 -5.02 -3.67
N THR A 95 -17.18 -4.38 -2.53
CA THR A 95 -16.33 -3.34 -1.96
C THR A 95 -15.42 -3.89 -0.86
N ARG A 96 -15.55 -5.19 -0.55
CA ARG A 96 -14.70 -5.88 0.42
C ARG A 96 -13.40 -6.27 -0.27
N GLY A 97 -12.30 -5.68 0.19
CA GLY A 97 -10.97 -5.93 -0.31
C GLY A 97 -10.06 -4.73 -0.10
N PHE A 98 -8.75 -4.94 -0.23
CA PHE A 98 -7.77 -3.88 -0.08
C PHE A 98 -6.59 -4.10 -1.04
N PHE A 99 -5.85 -3.03 -1.28
CA PHE A 99 -4.60 -3.01 -2.01
C PHE A 99 -3.45 -2.70 -1.04
N LEU A 100 -2.41 -3.52 -1.08
CA LEU A 100 -1.24 -3.38 -0.22
C LEU A 100 0.02 -3.43 -1.07
N ARG A 101 0.88 -2.42 -0.95
CA ARG A 101 2.22 -2.42 -1.52
C ARG A 101 3.25 -2.75 -0.45
N ALA A 102 4.29 -3.47 -0.83
CA ALA A 102 5.41 -3.72 0.07
C ALA A 102 6.09 -2.41 0.50
N GLU A 103 6.24 -1.44 -0.41
CA GLU A 103 6.82 -0.13 -0.09
C GLU A 103 6.01 0.66 0.94
N ASP A 104 4.68 0.62 0.87
CA ASP A 104 3.80 1.27 1.85
C ASP A 104 3.98 0.64 3.22
N PHE A 105 4.09 -0.69 3.27
CA PHE A 105 4.35 -1.41 4.52
C PHE A 105 5.70 -1.03 5.14
N PHE A 106 6.77 -0.97 4.35
CA PHE A 106 8.08 -0.53 4.84
C PHE A 106 8.05 0.92 5.35
N ASN A 107 7.37 1.82 4.62
CA ASN A 107 7.22 3.21 5.04
C ASN A 107 6.43 3.33 6.35
N PHE A 108 5.37 2.53 6.51
CA PHE A 108 4.57 2.46 7.73
C PHE A 108 5.39 1.96 8.92
N ALA A 109 6.13 0.85 8.76
CA ALA A 109 6.99 0.29 9.81
C ALA A 109 8.07 1.30 10.24
N ARG A 110 8.74 1.93 9.28
CA ARG A 110 9.73 2.97 9.54
C ARG A 110 9.14 4.16 10.29
N ARG A 111 7.93 4.60 9.93
CA ARG A 111 7.23 5.68 10.63
C ARG A 111 6.93 5.32 12.08
N LEU A 112 6.48 4.09 12.34
CA LEU A 112 6.23 3.62 13.71
C LEU A 112 7.50 3.57 14.55
N ASN A 113 8.61 3.11 13.99
CA ASN A 113 9.91 3.10 14.69
C ASN A 113 10.36 4.54 15.02
N ASN A 114 10.24 5.47 14.07
CA ASN A 114 10.56 6.88 14.30
C ASN A 114 9.69 7.49 15.39
N MET A 115 8.36 7.28 15.35
CA MET A 115 7.44 7.78 16.38
C MET A 115 7.78 7.21 17.77
N THR A 116 8.13 5.93 17.84
CA THR A 116 8.53 5.28 19.09
C THR A 116 9.79 5.91 19.67
N LYS A 117 10.79 6.18 18.81
CA LYS A 117 12.04 6.83 19.18
C LYS A 117 11.83 8.29 19.61
N GLU A 118 11.01 9.04 18.88
CA GLU A 118 10.65 10.42 19.24
C GLU A 118 10.00 10.49 20.63
N LEU A 119 9.13 9.53 20.98
CA LEU A 119 8.54 9.45 22.32
C LEU A 119 9.61 9.13 23.39
N GLU A 120 10.61 8.30 23.11
CA GLU A 120 11.71 8.04 24.06
C GLU A 120 12.61 9.27 24.26
N GLU A 121 12.92 9.97 23.17
CA GLU A 121 13.70 11.22 23.20
C GLU A 121 12.94 12.30 24.00
N GLN A 122 11.62 12.45 23.79
CA GLN A 122 10.78 13.36 24.59
C GLN A 122 10.76 13.00 26.07
N ALA A 123 10.65 11.71 26.41
CA ALA A 123 10.69 11.27 27.80
C ALA A 123 12.02 11.61 28.48
N SER A 124 13.13 11.51 27.74
CA SER A 124 14.47 11.88 28.21
C SER A 124 14.61 13.40 28.38
N GLU A 125 14.11 14.18 27.42
CA GLU A 125 14.09 15.64 27.50
C GLU A 125 13.30 16.15 28.72
N TYR A 126 12.21 15.47 29.09
CA TYR A 126 11.46 15.82 30.29
C TYR A 126 12.25 15.61 31.57
N GLU A 127 13.13 14.61 31.65
CA GLU A 127 14.01 14.39 32.80
C GLU A 127 15.00 15.55 32.99
N GLU A 128 15.39 16.23 31.91
CA GLU A 128 16.25 17.41 31.98
C GLU A 128 15.49 18.69 32.36
N LYS A 129 14.22 18.81 31.95
CA LYS A 129 13.42 20.04 32.08
C LYS A 129 12.51 20.10 33.31
N PHE A 130 12.06 18.96 33.81
CA PHE A 130 11.10 18.88 34.90
C PHE A 130 11.68 18.10 36.07
N SER A 131 11.13 18.31 37.26
CA SER A 131 11.47 17.53 38.46
C SER A 131 10.23 17.24 39.30
N GLY A 132 10.35 16.28 40.21
CA GLY A 132 9.29 15.89 41.14
C GLY A 132 8.03 15.37 40.42
N TYR A 133 6.86 15.78 40.92
CA TYR A 133 5.57 15.29 40.44
C TYR A 133 5.28 15.65 38.97
N GLY A 134 5.73 16.83 38.52
CA GLY A 134 5.55 17.27 37.13
C GLY A 134 6.27 16.37 36.13
N LEU A 135 7.48 15.92 36.48
CA LEU A 135 8.24 14.95 35.68
C LEU A 135 7.50 13.62 35.55
N GLN A 136 6.97 13.10 36.66
CA GLN A 136 6.25 11.82 36.67
C GLN A 136 5.04 11.84 35.72
N LEU A 137 4.24 12.91 35.76
CA LEU A 137 3.08 13.05 34.89
C LEU A 137 3.46 13.18 33.42
N ALA A 138 4.45 14.03 33.10
CA ALA A 138 4.89 14.26 31.73
C ALA A 138 5.45 12.98 31.09
N LYS A 139 6.31 12.26 31.83
CA LYS A 139 6.89 10.99 31.40
C LYS A 139 5.84 9.88 31.26
N ALA A 140 4.89 9.79 32.19
CA ALA A 140 3.81 8.80 32.12
C ALA A 140 2.93 8.99 30.88
N ALA A 141 2.64 10.22 30.48
CA ALA A 141 1.84 10.51 29.29
C ALA A 141 2.52 10.00 28.00
N VAL A 142 3.81 10.29 27.84
CA VAL A 142 4.59 9.92 26.65
C VAL A 142 4.86 8.41 26.61
N LEU A 143 5.27 7.82 27.73
CA LEU A 143 5.45 6.36 27.82
C LEU A 143 4.13 5.59 27.63
N GLY A 144 3.01 6.16 28.06
CA GLY A 144 1.68 5.61 27.80
C GLY A 144 1.35 5.55 26.31
N GLN A 145 1.66 6.61 25.55
CA GLN A 145 1.51 6.61 24.09
C GLN A 145 2.40 5.57 23.42
N LYS A 146 3.66 5.47 23.85
CA LYS A 146 4.59 4.44 23.37
C LYS A 146 4.04 3.04 23.63
N ALA A 147 3.60 2.76 24.86
CA ALA A 147 3.02 1.47 25.23
C ALA A 147 1.78 1.13 24.40
N ALA A 148 0.93 2.12 24.08
CA ALA A 148 -0.23 1.92 23.22
C ALA A 148 0.17 1.57 21.78
N LEU A 149 1.22 2.19 21.22
CA LEU A 149 1.74 1.84 19.90
C LEU A 149 2.29 0.41 19.88
N VAL A 150 3.13 0.06 20.86
CA VAL A 150 3.73 -1.28 20.99
C VAL A 150 2.65 -2.35 21.20
N SER A 151 1.65 -2.09 22.04
CA SER A 151 0.54 -3.02 22.26
C SER A 151 -0.28 -3.25 21.00
N LYS A 152 -0.40 -2.26 20.12
CA LYS A 152 -1.23 -2.34 18.92
C LYS A 152 -0.51 -2.97 17.73
N TYR A 153 0.79 -2.71 17.58
CA TYR A 153 1.55 -3.05 16.38
C TYR A 153 2.76 -3.97 16.64
N GLY A 154 3.09 -4.24 17.90
CA GLY A 154 4.31 -4.95 18.29
C GLY A 154 5.50 -4.00 18.47
N GLU A 155 6.55 -4.50 19.12
CA GLU A 155 7.71 -3.70 19.53
C GLU A 155 8.70 -3.45 18.39
N ASN A 156 8.78 -4.37 17.42
CA ASN A 156 9.64 -4.26 16.23
C ASN A 156 8.97 -4.93 15.02
N LEU A 157 8.20 -4.16 14.26
CA LEU A 157 7.56 -4.66 13.03
C LEU A 157 8.58 -5.13 11.98
N ASP A 158 9.72 -4.45 11.88
CA ASP A 158 10.79 -4.82 10.93
C ASP A 158 11.47 -6.15 11.28
N ALA A 159 11.57 -6.48 12.58
CA ALA A 159 12.15 -7.74 13.05
C ALA A 159 11.30 -8.96 12.66
N ASN A 160 9.99 -8.77 12.50
CA ASN A 160 9.07 -9.83 12.03
C ASN A 160 9.08 -10.01 10.51
N SER A 161 9.77 -9.14 9.76
CA SER A 161 9.88 -9.18 8.29
C SER A 161 11.17 -9.90 7.83
N HIS A 162 12.11 -10.11 8.75
CA HIS A 162 13.28 -10.97 8.53
C HIS A 162 12.86 -12.38 8.96
N GLY A 163 12.59 -13.25 7.98
CA GLY A 163 12.32 -14.67 8.25
C GLY A 163 13.46 -15.37 8.97
#